data_AF-A0A447TFE1-F1
#
_entry.id   AF-A0A447TFE1-F1
#
_cell.length_a   1.000
_cell.length_b   1.000
_cell.length_c   1.000
_cell.angle_alpha   90.00
_cell.angle_beta   90.00
_cell.angle_gamma   90.00
#
_symmetry.space_group_name_H-M   'P 1'
#
loop_
_entity.id
_entity.type
_entity.pdbx_description
1 polymer ?
#
loop_
_entity_poly.entity_id
_entity_poly.type
_entity_poly.pdbx_seq_one_letter_code
_entity_poly.pdbx_strand_id
1 'polypeptide(L)'
;MLSLSVLSLYLAALVAVYVLPGPDMALVMATSASRGVGAGLLTALGIAASRFLHVMMSGLGLAALMATHPLLFDAVRWIGAAYLLWLAWKVVRAQPAPEGAPR
;
A
#
# COMPACT_ATOMS: atom_id res chain seq x y z
N MET A 1 19.17 7.59 16.83
CA MET A 1 19.37 9.01 16.43
C MET A 1 18.90 9.12 14.99
N LEU A 2 17.78 9.81 14.73
CA LEU A 2 17.31 10.06 13.36
C LEU A 2 18.25 11.10 12.73
N SER A 3 19.06 10.71 11.74
CA SER A 3 19.88 11.67 11.02
C SER A 3 18.99 12.55 10.14
N LEU A 4 19.41 13.80 9.93
CA LEU A 4 18.65 14.75 9.10
C LEU A 4 18.40 14.19 7.69
N SER A 5 19.36 13.42 7.16
CA SER A 5 19.25 12.72 5.87
C SER A 5 18.18 11.63 5.86
N VAL A 6 18.06 10.83 6.94
CA VAL A 6 17.02 9.79 7.05
C VAL A 6 15.65 10.44 7.18
N LEU A 7 15.55 11.53 7.96
CA LEU A 7 14.30 12.26 8.13
C LEU A 7 13.82 12.88 6.82
N SER A 8 14.70 13.52 6.05
CA SER A 8 14.34 14.10 4.76
C SER A 8 13.89 13.05 3.74
N LEU A 9 14.58 11.88 3.69
CA LEU A 9 14.17 10.77 2.82
C LEU A 9 12.81 10.20 3.22
N TYR A 10 12.56 10.04 4.52
CA TYR A 10 11.29 9.56 5.03
C TYR A 10 10.14 10.51 4.70
N LEU A 11 10.35 11.82 4.88
CA LEU A 11 9.35 12.85 4.53
C LEU A 11 9.07 12.88 3.02
N ALA A 12 10.11 12.79 2.18
CA ALA A 12 9.93 12.72 0.73
C ALA A 12 9.14 11.47 0.31
N ALA A 13 9.44 10.31 0.92
CA ALA A 13 8.70 9.08 0.69
C ALA A 13 7.23 9.19 1.13
N LEU A 14 6.98 9.81 2.30
CA LEU A 14 5.63 10.08 2.80
C LEU A 14 4.83 10.93 1.81
N VAL A 15 5.40 12.05 1.36
CA VAL A 15 4.74 12.92 0.37
C VAL A 15 4.45 12.14 -0.92
N ALA A 16 5.42 11.39 -1.44
CA ALA A 16 5.24 10.59 -2.65
C ALA A 16 4.11 9.55 -2.50
N VAL A 17 3.99 8.91 -1.34
CA VAL A 17 2.97 7.88 -1.06
C VAL A 17 1.58 8.50 -0.84
N TYR A 18 1.48 9.64 -0.17
CA TYR A 18 0.19 10.25 0.19
C TYR A 18 -0.46 11.07 -0.94
N VAL A 19 0.30 11.50 -1.94
CA VAL A 19 -0.25 12.24 -3.09
C VAL A 19 -1.06 11.33 -4.02
N LEU A 20 -0.70 10.05 -4.14
CA LEU A 20 -1.44 9.11 -4.97
C LEU A 20 -2.59 8.48 -4.18
N PRO A 21 -3.85 8.58 -4.64
CA PRO A 21 -4.92 7.79 -4.05
C PRO A 21 -4.55 6.31 -4.17
N GLY A 22 -4.36 5.66 -3.01
CA GLY A 22 -3.93 4.28 -2.97
C GLY A 22 -4.94 3.32 -3.64
N PRO A 23 -4.53 2.08 -3.94
CA PRO A 23 -5.38 1.08 -4.60
C PRO A 23 -6.67 0.81 -3.83
N ASP A 24 -6.63 0.85 -2.50
CA ASP A 24 -7.80 0.69 -1.62
C ASP A 24 -8.85 1.79 -1.86
N MET A 25 -8.41 3.04 -1.93
CA MET A 25 -9.30 4.19 -2.18
C MET A 25 -9.82 4.16 -3.61
N ALA A 26 -8.98 3.83 -4.58
CA ALA A 26 -9.40 3.66 -5.97
C ALA A 26 -10.47 2.58 -6.11
N LEU A 27 -10.31 1.45 -5.41
CA LEU A 27 -11.29 0.38 -5.39
C LEU A 27 -12.60 0.86 -4.76
N VAL A 28 -12.57 1.46 -3.57
CA VAL A 28 -13.80 1.96 -2.91
C VAL A 28 -14.51 3.00 -3.78
N MET A 29 -13.79 3.93 -4.40
CA MET A 29 -14.37 4.91 -5.33
C MET A 29 -14.99 4.22 -6.56
N ALA A 30 -14.29 3.27 -7.18
CA ALA A 30 -14.78 2.53 -8.33
C ALA A 30 -16.04 1.70 -7.99
N THR A 31 -16.06 1.02 -6.85
CA THR A 31 -17.22 0.24 -6.40
C THR A 31 -18.39 1.15 -6.02
N SER A 32 -18.12 2.30 -5.40
CA SER A 32 -19.15 3.30 -5.06
C SER A 32 -19.77 3.91 -6.31
N ALA A 33 -18.95 4.26 -7.30
CA ALA A 33 -19.40 4.86 -8.56
C ALA A 33 -20.19 3.87 -9.42
N SER A 34 -19.81 2.59 -9.43
CA SER A 34 -20.44 1.57 -10.29
C SER A 34 -21.62 0.83 -9.64
N ARG A 35 -21.63 0.68 -8.31
CA ARG A 35 -22.60 -0.18 -7.58
C ARG A 35 -23.30 0.55 -6.43
N GLY A 36 -23.10 1.87 -6.32
CA GLY A 36 -23.70 2.73 -5.30
C GLY A 36 -22.93 2.75 -3.98
N VAL A 37 -23.27 3.74 -3.16
CA VAL A 37 -22.58 4.05 -1.89
C VAL A 37 -22.59 2.87 -0.91
N GLY A 38 -23.69 2.08 -0.88
CA GLY A 38 -23.78 0.90 -0.02
C GLY A 38 -22.74 -0.17 -0.33
N ALA A 39 -22.51 -0.46 -1.62
CA ALA A 39 -21.48 -1.40 -2.06
C ALA A 39 -20.06 -0.87 -1.79
N GLY A 40 -19.87 0.45 -1.92
CA GLY A 40 -18.65 1.14 -1.49
C GLY A 40 -18.35 0.96 -0.01
N LEU A 41 -19.35 1.13 0.86
CA LEU A 41 -19.21 0.98 2.31
C LEU A 41 -18.84 -0.45 2.70
N LEU A 42 -19.50 -1.45 2.10
CA LEU A 42 -19.14 -2.87 2.31
C LEU A 42 -17.71 -3.17 1.87
N THR A 43 -17.26 -2.59 0.76
CA THR A 43 -15.87 -2.70 0.29
C THR A 43 -14.90 -2.09 1.31
N ALA A 44 -15.20 -0.89 1.81
CA ALA A 44 -14.38 -0.21 2.81
C ALA A 44 -14.29 -1.00 4.13
N LEU A 45 -15.41 -1.60 4.58
CA LEU A 45 -15.43 -2.44 5.77
C LEU A 45 -14.59 -3.71 5.60
N GLY A 46 -14.65 -4.35 4.44
CA GLY A 46 -13.80 -5.50 4.12
C GLY A 46 -12.30 -5.16 4.17
N ILE A 47 -11.93 -4.02 3.56
CA ILE A 47 -10.55 -3.50 3.63
C ILE A 47 -10.15 -3.21 5.08
N ALA A 48 -11.00 -2.55 5.86
CA ALA A 48 -10.73 -2.23 7.26
C ALA A 48 -10.51 -3.49 8.11
N ALA A 49 -11.36 -4.52 7.96
CA ALA A 49 -11.23 -5.78 8.67
C ALA A 49 -9.92 -6.51 8.31
N SER A 50 -9.57 -6.54 7.02
CA SER A 50 -8.30 -7.13 6.56
C SER A 50 -7.09 -6.39 7.16
N ARG A 51 -7.10 -5.06 7.15
CA ARG A 51 -6.03 -4.23 7.73
C ARG A 51 -5.89 -4.46 9.23
N PHE A 52 -7.00 -4.55 9.94
CA PHE A 52 -7.00 -4.84 11.37
C PHE A 52 -6.32 -6.19 11.66
N LEU A 53 -6.74 -7.24 10.95
CA LEU A 53 -6.17 -8.58 11.13
C LEU A 53 -4.67 -8.62 10.79
N HIS A 54 -4.26 -7.96 9.71
CA HIS A 54 -2.86 -7.86 9.31
C HIS A 54 -2.00 -7.14 10.37
N VAL A 55 -2.46 -6.00 10.89
CA VAL A 55 -1.75 -5.26 11.94
C VAL A 55 -1.63 -6.09 13.22
N MET A 56 -2.69 -6.80 13.60
CA MET A 56 -2.65 -7.73 14.73
C MET A 56 -1.64 -8.84 14.53
N MET A 57 -1.63 -9.51 13.36
CA MET A 57 -0.62 -10.53 13.03
C MET A 57 0.81 -9.96 13.06
N SER A 58 1.00 -8.74 12.54
CA SER A 58 2.30 -8.08 12.53
C SER A 58 2.79 -7.77 13.94
N GLY A 59 1.92 -7.26 14.80
CA GLY A 59 2.25 -6.87 16.18
C GLY A 59 2.44 -8.05 17.13
N LEU A 60 1.68 -9.14 16.95
CA LEU A 60 1.69 -10.28 17.87
C LEU A 60 2.78 -11.32 17.57
N GLY A 61 3.38 -11.34 16.37
CA GLY A 61 4.34 -12.41 16.03
C GLY A 61 5.40 -12.05 15.00
N LEU A 62 5.05 -11.26 13.97
CA LEU A 62 6.01 -10.99 12.89
C LEU A 62 7.15 -10.07 13.35
N ALA A 63 6.86 -9.06 14.18
CA ALA A 63 7.87 -8.17 14.74
C ALA A 63 8.87 -8.91 15.63
N ALA A 64 8.39 -9.85 16.46
CA ALA A 64 9.24 -10.69 17.29
C ALA A 64 10.10 -11.66 16.46
N LEU A 65 9.53 -12.25 15.40
CA LEU A 65 10.24 -13.15 14.49
C LEU A 65 11.36 -12.42 13.70
N MET A 66 11.10 -11.19 13.27
CA MET A 66 12.09 -10.35 12.58
C MET A 66 13.24 -9.94 13.51
N ALA A 67 12.96 -9.74 14.81
CA ALA A 67 13.98 -9.42 15.81
C ALA A 67 14.89 -10.60 16.15
N THR A 68 14.40 -11.84 16.06
CA THR A 68 15.19 -13.04 16.35
C THR A 68 16.02 -13.53 15.17
N HIS A 69 15.58 -13.29 13.92
CA HIS A 69 16.29 -13.72 12.71
C HIS A 69 16.66 -12.55 11.79
N PRO A 70 17.87 -11.97 11.93
CA PRO A 70 18.34 -10.84 11.13
C PRO A 70 18.35 -11.10 9.62
N LEU A 71 18.72 -12.32 9.20
CA LEU A 71 18.74 -12.72 7.79
C LEU A 71 17.34 -12.68 7.15
N LEU A 72 16.30 -13.02 7.91
CA LEU A 72 14.93 -13.01 7.42
C LEU A 72 14.44 -11.59 7.19
N PHE A 73 14.80 -10.67 8.11
CA PHE A 73 14.53 -9.25 7.95
C PHE A 73 15.23 -8.66 6.73
N ASP A 74 16.51 -8.96 6.52
CA ASP A 74 17.24 -8.47 5.35
C ASP A 74 16.66 -9.01 4.03
N ALA A 75 16.31 -10.30 3.98
CA ALA A 75 15.67 -10.88 2.80
C ALA A 75 14.35 -10.18 2.47
N VAL A 76 13.46 -10.02 3.47
CA VAL A 76 12.17 -9.33 3.28
C VAL A 76 12.39 -7.87 2.86
N ARG A 77 13.38 -7.18 3.44
CA ARG A 77 13.72 -5.80 3.08
C ARG A 77 14.13 -5.67 1.62
N TRP A 78 15.04 -6.53 1.15
CA TRP A 78 15.51 -6.49 -0.24
C TRP A 78 14.44 -6.93 -1.25
N ILE A 79 13.64 -7.96 -0.92
CA ILE A 79 12.50 -8.37 -1.74
C ILE A 79 11.47 -7.24 -1.84
N GLY A 80 11.17 -6.57 -0.73
CA GLY A 80 10.26 -5.43 -0.70
C GLY A 80 10.76 -4.27 -1.56
N ALA A 81 12.05 -3.94 -1.47
CA ALA A 81 12.66 -2.91 -2.31
C ALA A 81 12.57 -3.25 -3.81
N ALA A 82 12.87 -4.50 -4.18
CA ALA A 82 12.76 -4.96 -5.57
C ALA A 82 11.31 -4.91 -6.08
N TYR A 83 10.34 -5.30 -5.24
CA TYR A 83 8.92 -5.25 -5.59
C TYR A 83 8.44 -3.81 -5.82
N LEU A 84 8.86 -2.86 -4.97
CA LEU A 84 8.51 -1.45 -5.14
C LEU A 84 9.12 -0.84 -6.42
N LEU A 85 10.37 -1.18 -6.75
CA LEU A 85 10.99 -0.77 -8.01
C LEU A 85 10.24 -1.32 -9.22
N TRP A 86 9.84 -2.59 -9.17
CA TRP A 86 9.01 -3.20 -10.21
C TRP A 86 7.64 -2.53 -10.35
N LEU A 87 6.99 -2.20 -9.23
CA LEU A 87 5.71 -1.51 -9.24
C LEU A 87 5.84 -0.08 -9.83
N ALA A 88 6.88 0.66 -9.44
CA ALA A 88 7.18 1.98 -9.99
C ALA A 88 7.36 1.92 -11.51
N TRP A 89 8.12 0.93 -12.00
CA TRP A 89 8.29 0.68 -13.43
C TRP A 89 6.97 0.38 -14.14
N LYS A 90 6.11 -0.45 -13.53
CA LYS A 90 4.80 -0.80 -14.09
C LYS A 90 3.87 0.41 -14.18
N VAL A 91 3.88 1.29 -13.18
CA VAL A 91 3.09 2.53 -13.17
C VAL A 91 3.56 3.48 -14.27
N VAL A 92 4.88 3.68 -14.43
CA VAL A 92 5.44 4.53 -15.50
C VAL A 92 5.11 4.00 -16.91
N ARG A 93 4.95 2.69 -17.07
CA ARG A 93 4.59 2.04 -18.35
C ARG A 93 3.09 1.83 -18.57
N ALA A 94 2.26 2.12 -17.58
CA ALA A 94 0.82 1.94 -17.73
C ALA A 94 0.28 2.96 -18.74
N GLN A 95 -0.44 2.49 -19.76
CA GLN A 95 -1.17 3.39 -20.66
C GLN A 95 -2.44 3.88 -19.96
N PRO A 96 -2.82 5.15 -20.12
CA PRO A 96 -4.09 5.66 -19.63
C PRO A 96 -5.23 4.80 -20.19
N ALA A 97 -6.12 4.33 -19.31
CA ALA A 97 -7.36 3.70 -19.77
C ALA A 97 -8.16 4.74 -20.57
N PRO A 98 -8.81 4.37 -21.70
CA PRO A 98 -9.61 5.30 -22.46
C PRO A 98 -10.76 5.83 -21.59
N GLU A 99 -10.69 7.11 -21.22
CA GLU A 99 -11.80 7.83 -20.60
C GLU A 99 -12.93 7.96 -21.64
N GLY A 100 -14.07 7.33 -21.39
CA GLY A 100 -15.30 7.62 -22.12
C GLY A 100 -15.97 6.47 -22.88
N ALA A 101 -15.98 5.24 -22.36
CA ALA A 101 -16.96 4.25 -22.82
C ALA A 101 -18.21 4.29 -21.91
N PRO A 102 -19.36 4.78 -22.38
CA PRO A 102 -20.61 4.73 -21.60
C PRO A 102 -20.96 3.26 -21.32
N ARG A 103 -21.25 2.95 -20.05
CA ARG A 103 -21.93 1.73 -19.63
C ARG A 103 -23.28 2.10 -19.06
#